data_AF-A0A066XQ24-F1
#
_entry.id   AF-A0A066XQ24-F1
#
_cell.length_a   1.000
_cell.length_b   1.000
_cell.length_c   1.000
_cell.angle_alpha   90.00
_cell.angle_beta   90.00
_cell.angle_gamma   90.00
#
_symmetry.space_group_name_H-M   'P 1'
#
loop_
_entity.id
_entity.type
_entity.pdbx_description
1 polymer ?
#
loop_
_entity_poly.entity_id
_entity_poly.type
_entity_poly.pdbx_seq_one_letter_code
_entity_poly.pdbx_strand_id
1 'polypeptide(L)'
;MSSHLLPDTTAPSTPLNKGIQGIQDAQDTQDAQDWPSAASAVKCQLDQTIATQRQLFKKVKKGFQEQSLKLATARHQIELLQAQVNDSIPRKRKAVKMDPNTKFATIKEVREAQHEAGDVESDTDESSAFDTPSVAEECIVVASRDY
;
A
#
# COMPACT_ATOMS: atom_id res chain seq x y z
N MET A 1 8.39 -24.69 -12.94
CA MET A 1 6.96 -24.77 -12.63
C MET A 1 6.82 -25.63 -11.38
N SER A 2 6.58 -25.01 -10.22
CA SER A 2 6.55 -25.71 -8.93
C SER A 2 5.23 -25.40 -8.24
N SER A 3 4.43 -26.45 -8.07
CA SER A 3 3.10 -26.46 -7.49
C SER A 3 3.19 -26.40 -5.96
N HIS A 4 2.38 -25.53 -5.33
CA HIS A 4 2.05 -25.67 -3.92
C HIS A 4 0.53 -25.70 -3.77
N LEU A 5 0.02 -26.92 -3.55
CA LEU A 5 -1.36 -27.20 -3.18
C LEU A 5 -1.60 -26.73 -1.73
N LEU A 6 -2.77 -26.15 -1.52
CA LEU A 6 -3.35 -25.86 -0.21
C LEU A 6 -3.91 -27.16 0.43
N PRO A 7 -3.84 -27.34 1.76
CA PRO A 7 -4.61 -28.38 2.42
C PRO A 7 -6.02 -27.87 2.80
N ASP A 8 -7.04 -28.55 2.28
CA ASP A 8 -8.41 -28.50 2.79
C ASP A 8 -8.47 -29.09 4.20
N THR A 9 -9.03 -28.34 5.16
CA THR A 9 -9.32 -28.85 6.50
C THR A 9 -10.82 -29.11 6.62
N THR A 10 -11.19 -30.36 6.35
CA THR A 10 -12.48 -30.97 6.74
C THR A 10 -12.54 -31.08 8.26
N ALA A 11 -13.51 -30.42 8.89
CA ALA A 11 -13.76 -30.56 10.31
C ALA A 11 -14.57 -31.86 10.60
N PRO A 12 -14.19 -32.66 11.60
CA PRO A 12 -14.88 -33.89 11.97
C PRO A 12 -16.11 -33.65 12.85
N SER A 13 -17.20 -34.33 12.52
CA SER A 13 -18.44 -34.48 13.29
C SER A 13 -18.17 -35.18 14.63
N THR A 14 -18.83 -34.76 15.71
CA THR A 14 -18.79 -35.47 17.02
C THR A 14 -20.17 -35.34 17.71
N PRO A 15 -20.63 -36.38 18.45
CA PRO A 15 -22.00 -36.87 18.36
C PRO A 15 -22.98 -36.33 19.40
N LEU A 16 -24.26 -36.39 19.03
CA LEU A 16 -25.43 -36.13 19.86
C LEU A 16 -25.62 -37.27 20.88
N ASN A 17 -25.25 -37.02 22.14
CA ASN A 17 -25.55 -37.91 23.26
C ASN A 17 -27.03 -37.75 23.65
N LYS A 18 -27.81 -38.82 23.48
CA LYS A 18 -29.12 -39.02 24.10
C LYS A 18 -28.99 -40.07 25.19
N GLY A 19 -29.40 -39.72 26.40
CA GLY A 19 -29.76 -40.69 27.44
C GLY A 19 -29.36 -40.25 28.83
N ILE A 20 -30.36 -39.96 29.67
CA ILE A 20 -30.68 -40.71 30.90
C ILE A 20 -31.86 -39.97 31.54
N GLN A 21 -33.01 -40.64 31.57
CA GLN A 21 -34.20 -40.24 32.30
C GLN A 21 -34.42 -41.36 33.32
N GLY A 22 -34.35 -41.04 34.62
CA GLY A 22 -34.50 -42.05 35.67
C GLY A 22 -34.18 -41.55 37.08
N ILE A 23 -35.18 -40.90 37.69
CA ILE A 23 -35.63 -40.99 39.11
C ILE A 23 -34.56 -41.10 40.22
N GLN A 24 -34.56 -40.12 41.14
CA GLN A 24 -34.60 -40.33 42.60
C GLN A 24 -34.85 -39.02 43.35
N ASP A 25 -36.04 -38.96 43.94
CA ASP A 25 -36.43 -38.61 45.32
C ASP A 25 -35.73 -37.50 46.14
N ALA A 26 -36.57 -36.94 47.01
CA ALA A 26 -36.48 -35.69 47.76
C ALA A 26 -35.45 -35.63 48.92
N GLN A 27 -35.39 -34.42 49.50
CA GLN A 27 -34.59 -33.89 50.63
C GLN A 27 -33.33 -33.15 50.13
N ASP A 28 -33.06 -31.89 50.45
CA ASP A 28 -33.45 -31.08 51.59
C ASP A 28 -33.41 -29.59 51.14
N THR A 29 -34.36 -28.77 51.58
CA THR A 29 -34.46 -27.36 51.14
C THR A 29 -33.82 -26.46 52.19
N GLN A 30 -32.49 -26.37 52.21
CA GLN A 30 -31.77 -25.40 53.05
C GLN A 30 -30.54 -24.74 52.38
N ASP A 31 -30.48 -24.58 51.06
CA ASP A 31 -29.32 -23.90 50.40
C ASP A 31 -29.71 -22.76 49.44
N ALA A 32 -30.91 -22.20 49.55
CA ALA A 32 -31.45 -21.31 48.52
C ALA A 32 -30.93 -19.86 48.55
N GLN A 33 -30.12 -19.46 49.54
CA GLN A 33 -29.74 -18.04 49.73
C GLN A 33 -28.37 -17.64 49.18
N ASP A 34 -27.51 -18.60 48.80
CA ASP A 34 -26.13 -18.31 48.37
C ASP A 34 -25.88 -18.45 46.85
N TRP A 35 -26.84 -19.06 46.14
CA TRP A 35 -26.78 -19.22 44.68
C TRP A 35 -26.69 -17.92 43.85
N PRO A 36 -27.39 -16.81 44.19
CA PRO A 36 -27.25 -15.59 43.41
C PRO A 36 -25.87 -14.94 43.59
N SER A 37 -25.23 -15.11 44.76
CA SER A 37 -23.90 -14.58 45.06
C SER A 37 -22.82 -15.36 44.30
N ALA A 38 -22.87 -16.70 44.38
CA ALA A 38 -21.95 -17.57 43.64
C ALA A 38 -22.09 -17.40 42.12
N ALA A 39 -23.33 -17.33 41.60
CA ALA A 39 -23.57 -17.12 40.17
C ALA A 39 -23.09 -15.74 39.69
N SER A 40 -23.27 -14.69 40.50
CA SER A 40 -22.74 -13.35 40.20
C SER A 40 -21.22 -13.35 40.16
N ALA A 41 -20.55 -14.01 41.12
CA ALA A 41 -19.09 -14.09 41.15
C ALA A 41 -18.53 -14.79 39.90
N VAL A 42 -19.13 -15.92 39.51
CA VAL A 42 -18.75 -16.66 38.29
C VAL A 42 -18.97 -15.82 37.04
N LYS A 43 -20.07 -15.07 36.95
CA LYS A 43 -20.33 -14.14 35.85
C LYS A 43 -19.31 -13.01 35.78
N CYS A 44 -19.00 -12.37 36.91
CA CYS A 44 -17.98 -11.33 36.96
C CYS A 44 -16.61 -11.86 36.54
N GLN A 45 -16.24 -13.07 36.95
CA GLN A 45 -14.98 -13.71 36.59
C GLN A 45 -14.92 -14.04 35.09
N LEU A 46 -16.03 -14.51 34.52
CA LEU A 46 -16.16 -14.73 33.08
C LEU A 46 -16.07 -13.40 32.29
N ASP A 47 -16.76 -12.36 32.74
CA ASP A 47 -16.70 -11.03 32.10
C ASP A 47 -15.28 -10.44 32.18
N GLN A 48 -14.57 -10.63 33.29
CA GLN A 48 -13.18 -10.21 33.46
C GLN A 48 -12.24 -10.94 32.48
N THR A 49 -12.41 -12.26 32.32
CA THR A 49 -11.60 -13.06 31.39
C THR A 49 -11.87 -12.68 29.93
N ILE A 50 -13.13 -12.48 29.54
CA ILE A 50 -13.52 -12.03 28.20
C ILE A 50 -12.97 -10.62 27.91
N ALA A 51 -13.04 -9.71 28.88
CA ALA A 51 -12.50 -8.35 28.74
C ALA A 51 -10.98 -8.38 28.53
N THR A 52 -10.27 -9.21 29.30
CA THR A 52 -8.81 -9.38 29.21
C THR A 52 -8.41 -9.99 27.87
N GLN A 53 -9.13 -11.02 27.40
CA GLN A 53 -8.92 -11.65 26.10
C GLN A 53 -9.16 -10.66 24.95
N ARG A 54 -10.24 -9.87 25.00
CA ARG A 54 -10.52 -8.81 24.02
C ARG A 54 -9.40 -7.76 23.95
N GLN A 55 -8.85 -7.36 25.10
CA GLN A 55 -7.75 -6.40 25.15
C GLN A 55 -6.47 -6.96 24.50
N LEU A 56 -6.16 -8.23 24.76
CA LEU A 56 -5.02 -8.91 24.13
C LEU A 56 -5.18 -8.94 22.60
N PHE A 57 -6.34 -9.38 22.08
CA PHE A 57 -6.59 -9.40 20.64
C PHE A 57 -6.53 -8.01 20.01
N LYS A 58 -7.06 -6.98 20.68
CA LYS A 58 -6.93 -5.59 20.21
C LYS A 58 -5.47 -5.15 20.13
N LYS A 59 -4.66 -5.47 21.15
CA LYS A 59 -3.22 -5.15 21.17
C LYS A 59 -2.47 -5.86 20.06
N VAL A 60 -2.71 -7.16 19.88
CA VAL A 60 -2.09 -7.95 18.80
C VAL A 60 -2.48 -7.40 17.43
N LYS A 61 -3.77 -7.14 17.18
CA LYS A 61 -4.24 -6.54 15.93
C LYS A 61 -3.60 -5.19 15.67
N LYS A 62 -3.55 -4.32 16.68
CA LYS A 62 -2.94 -2.98 16.57
C LYS A 62 -1.44 -3.08 16.27
N GLY A 63 -0.71 -3.92 16.98
CA GLY A 63 0.72 -4.13 16.75
C GLY A 63 1.01 -4.66 15.35
N PHE A 64 0.19 -5.60 14.85
CA PHE A 64 0.30 -6.11 13.48
C PHE A 64 0.06 -5.01 12.44
N GLN A 65 -0.95 -4.16 12.64
CA GLN A 65 -1.24 -3.03 11.76
C GLN A 65 -0.11 -1.99 11.74
N GLU A 66 0.49 -1.69 12.89
CA GLU A 66 1.64 -0.78 12.96
C GLU A 66 2.85 -1.35 12.22
N GLN A 67 3.11 -2.66 12.35
CA GLN A 67 4.19 -3.33 11.61
C GLN A 67 3.94 -3.32 10.10
N SER A 68 2.72 -3.61 9.65
CA SER A 68 2.39 -3.59 8.23
C SER A 68 2.53 -2.18 7.63
N LEU A 69 2.12 -1.15 8.37
CA LEU A 69 2.31 0.24 7.97
C LEU A 69 3.79 0.63 7.90
N LYS A 70 4.61 0.27 8.91
CA LYS A 70 6.06 0.50 8.87
C LYS A 70 6.71 -0.18 7.66
N LEU A 71 6.32 -1.42 7.39
CA LEU A 71 6.84 -2.18 6.27
C LEU A 71 6.42 -1.58 4.91
N ALA A 72 5.17 -1.16 4.77
CA ALA A 72 4.69 -0.49 3.56
C ALA A 72 5.42 0.84 3.31
N THR A 73 5.61 1.64 4.36
CA THR A 73 6.33 2.91 4.29
C THR A 73 7.80 2.69 3.89
N ALA A 74 8.47 1.72 4.51
CA ALA A 74 9.85 1.38 4.18
C ALA A 74 9.99 0.91 2.73
N ARG A 75 9.07 0.07 2.24
CA ARG A 75 9.06 -0.36 0.83
C ARG A 75 8.88 0.81 -0.13
N HIS A 76 7.92 1.68 0.15
CA HIS A 76 7.68 2.87 -0.67
C HIS A 76 8.90 3.79 -0.72
N GLN A 77 9.58 3.98 0.43
CA GLN A 77 10.80 4.79 0.49
C GLN A 77 11.96 4.15 -0.29
N ILE A 78 12.10 2.82 -0.24
CA ILE A 78 13.10 2.09 -1.05
C ILE A 78 12.81 2.31 -2.54
N GLU A 79 11.56 2.19 -2.97
CA GLU A 79 11.15 2.39 -4.37
C GLU A 79 11.45 3.81 -4.85
N LEU A 80 11.10 4.83 -4.06
CA LEU A 80 11.43 6.22 -4.35
C LEU A 80 12.93 6.45 -4.51
N LEU A 81 13.73 5.90 -3.58
CA LEU A 81 15.19 6.02 -3.64
C LEU A 81 15.77 5.26 -4.84
N GLN A 82 15.21 4.11 -5.18
CA GLN A 82 15.61 3.35 -6.36
C GLN A 82 15.32 4.12 -7.65
N ALA A 83 14.14 4.74 -7.77
CA ALA A 83 13.81 5.61 -8.89
C ALA A 83 14.79 6.79 -8.99
N GLN A 84 15.05 7.48 -7.88
CA GLN A 84 16.01 8.57 -7.84
C GLN A 84 17.42 8.13 -8.26
N VAL A 85 17.89 6.97 -7.80
CA VAL A 85 19.18 6.41 -8.23
C VAL A 85 19.15 6.12 -9.72
N ASN A 86 18.10 5.49 -10.24
CA ASN A 86 17.96 5.18 -11.67
C ASN A 86 17.97 6.43 -12.55
N ASP A 87 17.29 7.50 -12.13
CA ASP A 87 17.27 8.79 -12.82
C ASP A 87 18.63 9.49 -12.77
N SER A 88 19.34 9.35 -11.65
CA SER A 88 20.67 9.93 -11.46
C SER A 88 21.77 9.18 -12.21
N ILE A 89 21.55 7.91 -12.58
CA ILE A 89 22.49 7.18 -13.44
C ILE A 89 22.48 7.90 -14.79
N PRO A 90 23.59 8.56 -15.18
CA PRO A 90 23.60 9.34 -16.41
C PRO A 90 23.33 8.40 -17.58
N ARG A 91 22.16 8.54 -18.20
CA ARG A 91 21.86 7.92 -19.50
C ARG A 91 22.96 8.37 -20.45
N LYS A 92 23.85 7.44 -20.81
CA LYS A 92 24.90 7.73 -21.79
C LYS A 92 24.19 8.13 -23.08
N ARG A 93 24.36 9.39 -23.49
CA ARG A 93 23.87 9.89 -24.79
C ARG A 93 24.32 8.91 -25.86
N LYS A 94 23.35 8.27 -26.53
CA LYS A 94 23.64 7.40 -27.65
C LYS A 94 24.03 8.26 -28.84
N ALA A 95 25.18 7.93 -29.44
CA ALA A 95 25.60 8.59 -30.67
C ALA A 95 24.64 8.20 -31.79
N VAL A 96 24.22 9.19 -32.59
CA VAL A 96 23.41 8.93 -33.79
C VAL A 96 24.25 8.08 -34.75
N LYS A 97 23.69 6.97 -35.22
CA LYS A 97 24.37 6.10 -36.19
C LYS A 97 24.40 6.81 -37.55
N MET A 98 25.58 7.26 -37.96
CA MET A 98 25.78 7.99 -39.21
C MET A 98 26.28 7.08 -40.34
N ASP A 99 25.75 7.30 -41.54
CA ASP A 99 26.33 6.73 -42.76
C ASP A 99 27.66 7.45 -43.06
N PRO A 100 28.78 6.73 -43.26
CA PRO A 100 30.07 7.33 -43.60
C PRO A 100 30.08 8.24 -44.84
N ASN A 101 29.10 8.11 -45.73
CA ASN A 101 28.99 8.98 -46.91
C ASN A 101 28.27 10.31 -46.64
N THR A 102 27.73 10.52 -45.44
CA THR A 102 26.91 11.69 -45.09
C THR A 102 27.68 12.59 -44.13
N LYS A 103 27.65 13.91 -44.38
CA LYS A 103 28.41 14.88 -43.58
C LYS A 103 27.76 15.26 -42.24
N PHE A 104 26.42 15.19 -42.18
CA PHE A 104 25.63 15.57 -41.01
C PHE A 104 24.43 14.65 -40.82
N ALA A 105 23.98 14.48 -39.58
CA ALA A 105 22.76 13.75 -39.26
C ALA A 105 21.51 14.49 -39.77
N THR A 106 20.56 13.73 -40.29
CA THR A 106 19.21 14.25 -40.58
C THR A 106 18.37 14.27 -39.30
N ILE A 107 17.45 15.23 -39.19
CA ILE A 107 16.53 15.34 -38.04
C ILE A 107 15.77 14.03 -37.76
N LYS A 108 15.43 13.26 -38.80
CA LYS A 108 14.79 11.94 -38.65
C LYS A 108 15.67 10.94 -37.89
N GLU A 109 16.95 10.86 -38.26
CA GLU A 109 17.93 9.96 -37.65
C GLU A 109 18.20 10.34 -36.19
N VAL A 110 18.22 11.64 -35.89
CA VAL A 110 18.35 12.15 -34.52
C VAL A 110 17.16 11.73 -33.66
N ARG A 111 15.92 11.89 -34.16
CA ARG A 111 14.70 11.50 -33.43
C ARG A 111 14.61 9.99 -33.24
N GLU A 112 14.97 9.22 -34.26
CA GLU A 112 15.00 7.75 -34.17
C GLU A 112 16.01 7.29 -33.11
N ALA A 113 17.21 7.88 -33.08
CA ALA A 113 18.21 7.58 -32.05
C ALA A 113 17.75 7.98 -30.63
N GLN A 114 16.96 9.05 -30.47
CA GLN A 114 16.37 9.44 -29.19
C GLN A 114 15.31 8.44 -28.70
N HIS A 115 14.45 7.97 -29.61
CA HIS A 115 13.46 6.94 -29.32
C HIS A 115 14.11 5.58 -29.00
N GLU A 116 15.10 5.14 -29.79
CA GLU A 116 15.86 3.91 -29.52
C GLU A 116 16.62 3.99 -28.20
N ALA A 117 17.14 5.17 -27.84
CA ALA A 117 17.75 5.37 -26.55
C ALA A 117 16.72 5.22 -25.42
N GLY A 118 15.42 5.38 -25.65
CA GLY A 118 14.36 5.41 -24.62
C GLY A 118 14.27 6.76 -23.92
N ASP A 119 14.62 7.85 -24.62
CA ASP A 119 14.68 9.22 -24.07
C ASP A 119 13.35 9.96 -24.14
N VAL A 120 12.48 9.49 -25.03
CA VAL A 120 11.16 10.05 -25.29
C VAL A 120 10.16 8.95 -24.94
N GLU A 121 9.52 9.05 -23.78
CA GLU A 121 8.18 8.50 -23.67
C GLU A 121 7.31 9.34 -24.59
N SER A 122 6.75 8.69 -25.62
CA SER A 122 5.86 9.33 -26.56
C SER A 122 4.54 9.61 -25.85
N ASP A 123 4.49 10.70 -25.08
CA ASP A 123 3.25 11.36 -24.69
C ASP A 123 2.57 11.84 -25.98
N THR A 124 1.83 10.92 -26.59
CA THR A 124 0.78 11.25 -27.55
C THR A 124 -0.40 11.75 -26.73
N ASP A 125 -0.28 12.95 -26.17
CA ASP A 125 -1.45 13.75 -25.84
C ASP A 125 -1.33 15.10 -26.54
N GLU A 126 -2.35 15.33 -27.37
CA GLU A 126 -2.58 16.53 -28.15
C GLU A 126 -2.67 17.74 -27.22
N SER A 127 -1.62 18.55 -27.12
CA SER A 127 -1.78 19.94 -26.69
C SER A 127 -0.70 20.83 -27.29
N SER A 128 -0.93 21.17 -28.55
CA SER A 128 -0.28 22.30 -29.22
C SER A 128 -0.61 23.61 -28.48
N ALA A 129 0.33 24.12 -27.70
CA ALA A 129 0.41 25.52 -27.33
C ALA A 129 1.82 26.01 -27.66
N PHE A 130 2.01 26.44 -28.91
CA PHE A 130 3.16 27.23 -29.30
C PHE A 130 3.01 28.59 -28.62
N ASP A 131 3.62 28.76 -27.46
CA ASP A 131 3.66 30.03 -26.75
C ASP A 131 4.56 30.98 -27.54
N THR A 132 3.95 31.75 -28.44
CA THR A 132 4.64 32.84 -29.13
C THR A 132 5.08 33.85 -28.07
N PRO A 133 6.38 34.19 -27.94
CA PRO A 133 6.75 35.35 -27.16
C PRO A 133 6.14 36.57 -27.86
N SER A 134 5.04 37.07 -27.31
CA SER A 134 4.47 38.36 -27.67
C SER A 134 5.55 39.40 -27.33
N VAL A 135 6.31 39.79 -28.34
CA VAL A 135 7.22 40.94 -28.31
C VAL A 135 6.33 42.18 -28.20
N ALA A 136 5.83 42.43 -27.00
CA ALA A 136 5.39 43.76 -26.61
C ALA A 136 6.67 44.61 -26.59
N GLU A 137 6.77 45.52 -27.54
CA GLU A 137 7.81 46.53 -27.62
C GLU A 137 7.88 47.30 -26.29
N GLU A 138 8.79 46.90 -25.41
CA GLU A 138 9.12 47.64 -24.20
C GLU A 138 10.00 48.83 -24.61
N CYS A 139 9.34 49.92 -25.03
CA CYS A 139 10.02 51.16 -25.40
C CYS A 139 10.69 51.79 -24.18
N ILE A 140 12.01 52.01 -24.28
CA ILE A 140 12.76 52.80 -23.30
C ILE A 140 12.48 54.28 -23.54
N VAL A 141 11.87 54.97 -22.58
CA VAL A 141 11.61 56.42 -22.66
C VAL A 141 12.87 57.20 -22.25
N VAL A 142 13.45 57.94 -23.19
CA VAL A 142 14.53 58.91 -22.92
C VAL A 142 13.90 60.26 -22.60
N ALA A 143 13.95 60.68 -21.34
CA ALA A 143 13.52 62.02 -20.94
C ALA A 143 14.51 63.06 -21.48
N SER A 144 14.03 64.01 -22.28
CA SER A 144 14.82 65.20 -22.65
C SER A 144 14.76 66.20 -21.49
N ARG A 145 15.92 66.68 -21.04
CA ARG A 145 16.03 67.81 -20.11
C ARG A 145 15.97 69.10 -20.92
N ASP A 146 14.90 69.87 -20.73
CA ASP A 146 14.81 71.23 -21.22
C ASP A 146 15.79 72.14 -20.45
N TYR A 147 16.54 72.97 -21.19
CA TYR A 147 17.36 74.06 -20.67
C TYR A 147 16.72 75.39 -21.08
#